data_AF-A0A1A2GP18-F1
#
_entry.id   AF-A0A1A2GP18-F1
#
_cell.length_a   1.000
_cell.length_b   1.000
_cell.length_c   1.000
_cell.angle_alpha   90.00
_cell.angle_beta   90.00
_cell.angle_gamma   90.00
#
_symmetry.space_group_name_H-M   'P 1'
#
loop_
_entity.id
_entity.type
_entity.pdbx_description
1 polymer ?
#
loop_
_entity_poly.entity_id
_entity_poly.type
_entity_poly.pdbx_seq_one_letter_code
_entity_poly.pdbx_strand_id
1 'polypeptide(L)'
;MFIGLAVLAFVAAVVAAATFFTTGGHGAGAAHVPVPPPRPPTVKPGMVAVPDTAETPSPGGVAAALGPVAADPNLGKLGGRITDALTGKELWQVASDLPLVPASTNKVLTAAAALLTLDRQARISTQVVAGSQNAQGPVVLVGAGDPALSAAPPGVDTWYRGSARISDLVEQVKRSGVTPTAVQVDTSAFSGPTMAQGWDPADVDNGDIAPIESVMIDAGRIQPTTVNSRRSRTPALDAGRELAKGLGLDPAAVTIGTAPSGARQLAVVQSAPLIQRLSEMMDHSDNVLAETIAREVAAAINRPRSFAGAVDAVTNRLSTAHVETAGARLVDSSGLSVDDQLTAKTLDGVVQAAAGPDQPALRALLDLLPIAGGSGTLGDRFLDAATDRGPAGWLRAKTGSLTAVNSLVGVLTDRSGRVLTFAFLSNDAGPNGRNAMDALATKLWFCGCG
;
A
#
# COMPACT_ATOMS: atom_id res chain seq x y z
N MET A 1 53.83 23.57 33.69
CA MET A 1 53.06 23.19 34.90
C MET A 1 52.16 24.30 35.45
N PHE A 2 51.95 25.43 34.76
CA PHE A 2 51.02 26.49 35.23
C PHE A 2 49.68 26.51 34.47
N ILE A 3 49.63 26.02 33.24
CA ILE A 3 48.39 25.98 32.42
C ILE A 3 47.44 24.87 32.91
N GLY A 4 47.96 23.71 33.34
CA GLY A 4 47.13 22.60 33.86
C GLY A 4 46.42 22.92 35.17
N LEU A 5 47.05 23.71 36.06
CA LEU A 5 46.44 24.15 37.32
C LEU A 5 45.33 25.20 37.10
N ALA A 6 45.49 26.08 36.10
CA ALA A 6 44.48 27.07 35.75
C ALA A 6 43.21 26.43 35.17
N VAL A 7 43.36 25.38 34.34
CA VAL A 7 42.21 24.65 33.77
C VAL A 7 41.45 23.86 34.84
N LEU A 8 42.16 23.22 35.78
CA LEU A 8 41.54 22.49 36.90
C LEU A 8 40.78 23.43 37.85
N ALA A 9 41.33 24.61 38.14
CA ALA A 9 40.64 25.61 38.95
C ALA A 9 39.38 26.16 38.28
N PHE A 10 39.42 26.36 36.95
CA PHE A 10 38.27 26.82 36.19
C PHE A 10 37.14 25.78 36.15
N VAL A 11 37.47 24.51 35.91
CA VAL A 11 36.48 23.41 35.90
C VAL A 11 35.84 23.23 37.28
N ALA A 12 36.62 23.31 38.37
CA ALA A 12 36.10 23.22 39.72
C ALA A 12 35.12 24.37 40.05
N ALA A 13 35.42 25.59 39.61
CA ALA A 13 34.54 26.74 39.80
C ALA A 13 33.21 26.61 39.02
N VAL A 14 33.26 26.07 37.79
CA VAL A 14 32.06 25.84 36.96
C VAL A 14 31.18 24.74 37.58
N VAL A 15 31.78 23.67 38.10
CA VAL A 15 31.04 22.58 38.77
C VAL A 15 30.41 23.07 40.09
N ALA A 16 31.12 23.89 40.87
CA ALA A 16 30.59 24.48 42.10
C ALA A 16 29.45 25.48 41.85
N ALA A 17 29.52 26.25 40.76
CA ALA A 17 28.42 27.12 40.35
C ALA A 17 27.19 26.30 39.92
N ALA A 18 27.39 25.23 39.15
CA ALA A 18 26.31 24.35 38.71
C ALA A 18 25.60 23.63 39.87
N THR A 19 26.33 23.24 40.93
CA THR A 19 25.72 22.64 42.13
C THR A 19 24.98 23.67 42.98
N PHE A 20 25.44 24.91 43.04
CA PHE A 20 24.74 25.98 43.75
C PHE A 20 23.41 26.37 43.06
N PHE A 21 23.39 26.44 41.72
CA PHE A 21 22.16 26.74 40.96
C PHE A 21 21.16 25.58 40.89
N THR A 22 21.58 24.34 41.16
CA THR A 22 20.69 23.16 41.15
C THR A 22 20.15 22.79 42.53
N THR A 23 20.71 23.34 43.61
CA THR A 23 20.30 23.01 44.99
C THR A 23 19.65 24.17 45.76
N GLY A 24 19.69 25.40 45.24
CA GLY A 24 19.25 26.62 45.92
C GLY A 24 17.77 27.02 45.78
N GLY A 25 16.84 26.10 45.49
CA GLY A 25 15.45 26.45 45.20
C GLY A 25 14.41 25.46 45.70
N HIS A 26 14.34 25.19 47.00
CA HIS A 26 13.19 24.51 47.61
C HIS A 26 12.54 25.44 48.64
N GLY A 27 11.74 26.37 48.12
CA GLY A 27 10.76 27.11 48.93
C GLY A 27 9.59 26.19 49.27
N ALA A 28 9.14 26.27 50.53
CA ALA A 28 8.03 25.51 51.08
C ALA A 28 6.75 25.61 50.22
N GLY A 29 6.09 24.46 50.05
CA GLY A 29 5.02 24.23 49.09
C GLY A 29 3.76 25.05 49.34
N ALA A 30 3.29 25.72 48.29
CA ALA A 30 1.87 25.84 48.03
C ALA A 30 1.46 24.55 47.28
N ALA A 31 0.59 23.74 47.90
CA ALA A 31 0.03 22.56 47.27
C ALA A 31 -0.62 22.96 45.93
N HIS A 32 0.05 22.65 44.81
CA HIS A 32 -0.58 22.70 43.50
C HIS A 32 -1.64 21.60 43.49
N VAL A 33 -2.91 22.01 43.56
CA VAL A 33 -4.02 21.13 43.19
C VAL A 33 -3.71 20.64 41.77
N PRO A 34 -3.58 19.34 41.52
CA PRO A 34 -3.34 18.84 40.18
C PRO A 34 -4.53 19.28 39.32
N VAL A 35 -4.28 20.20 38.39
CA VAL A 35 -5.28 20.50 37.35
C VAL A 35 -5.46 19.18 36.60
N PRO A 36 -6.68 18.59 36.60
CA PRO A 36 -6.91 17.37 35.84
C PRO A 36 -6.49 17.63 34.40
N PRO A 37 -5.84 16.68 33.71
CA PRO A 37 -5.54 16.85 32.30
C PRO A 37 -6.83 17.23 31.58
N PRO A 38 -6.79 18.21 30.66
CA PRO A 38 -7.97 18.59 29.89
C PRO A 38 -8.56 17.31 29.29
N ARG A 39 -9.87 17.12 29.46
CA ARG A 39 -10.54 15.97 28.87
C ARG A 39 -10.22 15.99 27.38
N PRO A 40 -9.73 14.88 26.79
CA PRO A 40 -9.49 14.83 25.37
C PRO A 40 -10.78 15.27 24.66
N PRO A 41 -10.68 16.11 23.62
CA PRO A 41 -11.85 16.60 22.92
C PRO A 41 -12.72 15.41 22.55
N THR A 42 -13.99 15.46 22.92
CA THR A 42 -14.95 14.45 22.48
C THR A 42 -15.20 14.73 21.01
N VAL A 43 -14.38 14.15 20.14
CA VAL A 43 -14.67 14.11 18.70
C VAL A 43 -16.00 13.37 18.60
N LYS A 44 -17.02 14.01 18.02
CA LYS A 44 -18.22 13.33 17.55
C LYS A 44 -17.98 13.03 16.08
N PRO A 45 -17.22 11.99 15.71
CA PRO A 45 -17.04 11.63 14.32
C PRO A 45 -18.42 11.34 13.74
N GLY A 46 -18.91 12.25 12.91
CA GLY A 46 -20.11 12.09 12.13
C GLY A 46 -19.71 12.10 10.67
N MET A 47 -20.19 11.14 9.90
CA MET A 47 -20.18 11.26 8.45
C MET A 47 -21.19 12.35 8.10
N VAL A 48 -20.71 13.57 7.87
CA VAL A 48 -21.53 14.65 7.32
C VAL A 48 -21.49 14.49 5.82
N ALA A 49 -22.64 14.16 5.22
CA ALA A 49 -22.75 14.13 3.78
C ALA A 49 -22.47 15.53 3.22
N VAL A 50 -21.65 15.57 2.18
CA VAL A 50 -21.38 16.79 1.43
C VAL A 50 -22.64 17.14 0.63
N PRO A 51 -23.12 18.40 0.61
CA PRO A 51 -24.38 18.74 -0.05
C PRO A 51 -24.24 18.70 -1.58
N ASP A 52 -25.19 18.06 -2.27
CA ASP A 52 -25.24 18.02 -3.74
C ASP A 52 -25.41 19.41 -4.37
N THR A 53 -25.85 20.39 -3.57
CA THR A 53 -26.03 21.80 -3.95
C THR A 53 -24.78 22.66 -3.76
N ALA A 54 -23.64 22.06 -3.37
CA ALA A 54 -22.37 22.79 -3.30
C ALA A 54 -22.03 23.42 -4.66
N GLU A 55 -21.53 24.64 -4.63
CA GLU A 55 -21.18 25.41 -5.83
C GLU A 55 -20.13 24.65 -6.65
N THR A 56 -20.47 24.36 -7.91
CA THR A 56 -19.55 23.70 -8.84
C THR A 56 -18.51 24.69 -9.35
N PRO A 57 -17.20 24.41 -9.19
CA PRO A 57 -16.15 25.24 -9.78
C PRO A 57 -16.32 25.40 -11.29
N SER A 58 -16.05 26.59 -11.82
CA SER A 58 -15.99 26.83 -13.25
C SER A 58 -14.65 26.36 -13.83
N PRO A 59 -14.62 25.81 -15.06
CA PRO A 59 -13.36 25.43 -15.69
C PRO A 59 -12.34 26.58 -15.80
N GLY A 60 -12.84 27.80 -16.06
CA GLY A 60 -12.00 29.00 -16.11
C GLY A 60 -11.38 29.35 -14.76
N GLY A 61 -12.16 29.26 -13.67
CA GLY A 61 -11.67 29.49 -12.31
C GLY A 61 -10.61 28.46 -11.91
N VAL A 62 -10.85 27.17 -12.16
CA VAL A 62 -9.88 26.10 -11.87
C VAL A 62 -8.58 26.31 -12.66
N ALA A 63 -8.68 26.61 -13.96
CA ALA A 63 -7.51 26.89 -14.78
C ALA A 63 -6.70 28.11 -14.29
N ALA A 64 -7.37 29.19 -13.91
CA ALA A 64 -6.71 30.40 -13.39
C ALA A 64 -6.00 30.12 -12.05
N ALA A 65 -6.62 29.34 -11.17
CA ALA A 65 -6.05 28.98 -9.88
C ALA A 65 -4.83 28.04 -10.00
N LEU A 66 -4.90 27.04 -10.89
CA LEU A 66 -3.85 26.04 -11.05
C LEU A 66 -2.72 26.48 -11.98
N GLY A 67 -2.96 27.39 -12.93
CA GLY A 67 -1.96 27.83 -13.91
C GLY A 67 -0.58 28.13 -13.33
N PRO A 68 -0.46 28.96 -12.27
CA PRO A 68 0.84 29.27 -11.67
C PRO A 68 1.57 28.07 -11.06
N VAL A 69 0.86 27.16 -10.40
CA VAL A 69 1.46 25.99 -9.75
C VAL A 69 1.72 24.84 -10.74
N ALA A 70 0.92 24.73 -11.80
CA ALA A 70 1.13 23.78 -12.89
C ALA A 70 2.35 24.12 -13.77
N ALA A 71 2.82 25.37 -13.70
CA ALA A 71 4.02 25.84 -14.40
C ALA A 71 5.33 25.61 -13.62
N ASP A 72 5.29 24.99 -12.43
CA ASP A 72 6.50 24.69 -11.66
C ASP A 72 7.40 23.73 -12.47
N PRO A 73 8.66 24.11 -12.78
CA PRO A 73 9.56 23.27 -13.57
C PRO A 73 9.89 21.93 -12.90
N ASN A 74 9.70 21.79 -11.58
CA ASN A 74 9.89 20.52 -10.88
C ASN A 74 8.84 19.47 -11.27
N LEU A 75 7.72 19.86 -11.88
CA LEU A 75 6.72 18.92 -12.39
C LEU A 75 7.17 18.20 -13.66
N GLY A 76 8.22 18.68 -14.35
CA GLY A 76 8.71 18.06 -15.57
C GLY A 76 7.60 17.92 -16.63
N LYS A 77 7.40 16.71 -17.13
CA LYS A 77 6.27 16.35 -18.00
C LYS A 77 5.03 16.07 -17.16
N LEU A 78 4.13 17.05 -17.11
CA LEU A 78 2.86 16.94 -16.40
C LEU A 78 1.75 16.40 -17.31
N GLY A 79 1.11 15.32 -16.89
CA GLY A 79 -0.23 14.91 -17.30
C GLY A 79 -1.20 15.12 -16.14
N GLY A 80 -2.37 15.70 -16.41
CA GLY A 80 -3.30 16.07 -15.35
C GLY A 80 -4.75 16.14 -15.83
N ARG A 81 -5.68 15.74 -14.95
CA ARG A 81 -7.12 15.84 -15.16
C ARG A 81 -7.85 16.04 -13.84
N ILE A 82 -8.90 16.87 -13.87
CA ILE A 82 -9.81 17.10 -12.75
C ILE A 82 -11.24 17.07 -13.28
N THR A 83 -12.11 16.31 -12.61
CA THR A 83 -13.54 16.23 -12.92
C THR A 83 -14.40 16.49 -11.69
N ASP A 84 -15.61 16.99 -11.93
CA ASP A 84 -16.64 17.08 -10.92
C ASP A 84 -17.20 15.67 -10.63
N ALA A 85 -17.10 15.20 -9.39
CA ALA A 85 -17.44 13.81 -9.08
C ALA A 85 -18.92 13.49 -9.33
N LEU A 86 -19.83 14.45 -9.05
CA LEU A 86 -21.27 14.24 -9.18
C LEU A 86 -21.72 14.20 -10.64
N THR A 87 -21.19 15.10 -11.49
CA THR A 87 -21.65 15.25 -12.88
C THR A 87 -20.74 14.58 -13.91
N GLY A 88 -19.52 14.21 -13.54
CA GLY A 88 -18.48 13.73 -14.45
C GLY A 88 -17.93 14.83 -15.37
N LYS A 89 -18.32 16.09 -15.18
CA LYS A 89 -17.87 17.20 -16.03
C LYS A 89 -16.38 17.46 -15.81
N GLU A 90 -15.62 17.49 -16.91
CA GLU A 90 -14.22 17.92 -16.89
C GLU A 90 -14.11 19.41 -16.54
N LEU A 91 -13.30 19.70 -15.52
CA LEU A 91 -13.06 21.06 -15.03
C LEU A 91 -11.69 21.57 -15.46
N TRP A 92 -10.71 20.67 -15.58
CA TRP A 92 -9.37 21.03 -15.99
C TRP A 92 -8.62 19.82 -16.54
N GLN A 93 -7.73 20.08 -17.49
CA GLN A 93 -6.79 19.09 -17.99
C GLN A 93 -5.51 19.73 -18.52
N VAL A 94 -4.42 18.95 -18.48
CA VAL A 94 -3.16 19.21 -19.17
C VAL A 94 -2.62 17.87 -19.65
N ALA A 95 -2.39 17.72 -20.96
CA ALA A 95 -1.86 16.49 -21.57
C ALA A 95 -2.51 15.20 -21.00
N SER A 96 -3.83 15.20 -20.80
CA SER A 96 -4.51 14.16 -20.02
C SER A 96 -4.48 12.78 -20.69
N ASP A 97 -4.35 12.74 -22.02
CA ASP A 97 -4.22 11.55 -22.86
C ASP A 97 -2.75 11.11 -23.07
N LEU A 98 -1.77 11.84 -22.53
CA LEU A 98 -0.35 11.49 -22.66
C LEU A 98 -0.05 10.24 -21.80
N PRO A 99 0.44 9.15 -22.40
CA PRO A 99 0.90 8.00 -21.62
C PRO A 99 2.19 8.36 -20.87
N LEU A 100 2.16 8.14 -19.56
CA LEU A 100 3.22 8.47 -18.60
C LEU A 100 3.39 7.32 -17.60
N VAL A 101 4.59 7.17 -17.02
CA VAL A 101 4.83 6.13 -16.02
C VAL A 101 4.04 6.45 -14.75
N PRO A 102 3.09 5.59 -14.32
CA PRO A 102 2.18 5.92 -13.24
C PRO A 102 2.77 5.75 -11.84
N ALA A 103 3.86 4.99 -11.71
CA ALA A 103 4.28 4.45 -10.42
C ALA A 103 3.10 3.74 -9.70
N SER A 104 3.13 3.69 -8.36
CA SER A 104 2.10 3.02 -7.54
C SER A 104 0.65 3.54 -7.66
N THR A 105 0.37 4.55 -8.47
CA THR A 105 -1.02 4.91 -8.81
C THR A 105 -1.70 3.86 -9.68
N ASN A 106 -0.94 2.99 -10.38
CA ASN A 106 -1.47 1.80 -11.05
C ASN A 106 -2.30 0.91 -10.10
N LYS A 107 -1.97 0.87 -8.80
CA LYS A 107 -2.73 0.07 -7.82
C LYS A 107 -4.20 0.48 -7.70
N VAL A 108 -4.58 1.68 -8.13
CA VAL A 108 -5.99 2.10 -8.22
C VAL A 108 -6.75 1.24 -9.25
N LEU A 109 -6.12 0.91 -10.38
CA LEU A 109 -6.69 0.01 -11.39
C LEU A 109 -6.86 -1.41 -10.81
N THR A 110 -5.82 -1.91 -10.14
CA THR A 110 -5.83 -3.23 -9.49
C THR A 110 -6.91 -3.33 -8.43
N ALA A 111 -7.03 -2.33 -7.55
CA ALA A 111 -8.05 -2.28 -6.51
C ALA A 111 -9.46 -2.22 -7.11
N ALA A 112 -9.68 -1.39 -8.13
CA ALA A 112 -10.96 -1.29 -8.82
C ALA A 112 -11.35 -2.62 -9.49
N ALA A 113 -10.43 -3.25 -10.21
CA ALA A 113 -10.67 -4.55 -10.85
C ALA A 113 -11.00 -5.65 -9.82
N ALA A 114 -10.32 -5.65 -8.67
CA ALA A 114 -10.62 -6.57 -7.57
C ALA A 114 -12.03 -6.33 -7.00
N LEU A 115 -12.40 -5.07 -6.74
CA LEU A 115 -13.74 -4.71 -6.22
C LEU A 115 -14.88 -5.04 -7.21
N LEU A 116 -14.60 -5.01 -8.51
CA LEU A 116 -15.56 -5.37 -9.56
C LEU A 116 -15.71 -6.88 -9.76
N THR A 117 -14.77 -7.68 -9.26
CA THR A 117 -14.65 -9.11 -9.64
C THR A 117 -14.79 -10.06 -8.46
N LEU A 118 -14.22 -9.71 -7.32
CA LEU A 118 -14.03 -10.61 -6.19
C LEU A 118 -14.96 -10.24 -5.03
N ASP A 119 -15.40 -11.24 -4.27
CA ASP A 119 -16.13 -11.01 -3.03
C ASP A 119 -15.22 -10.31 -2.00
N ARG A 120 -15.73 -9.27 -1.33
CA ARG A 120 -14.97 -8.47 -0.34
C ARG A 120 -14.51 -9.29 0.87
N GLN A 121 -15.22 -10.38 1.17
CA GLN A 121 -14.90 -11.36 2.21
C GLN A 121 -14.10 -12.57 1.69
N ALA A 122 -13.77 -12.60 0.39
CA ALA A 122 -12.97 -13.67 -0.18
C ALA A 122 -11.61 -13.77 0.54
N ARG A 123 -11.24 -15.00 0.87
CA ARG A 123 -9.97 -15.37 1.49
C ARG A 123 -9.25 -16.37 0.61
N ILE A 124 -7.94 -16.38 0.69
CA ILE A 124 -7.08 -17.32 0.00
C ILE A 124 -6.67 -18.40 0.99
N SER A 125 -6.72 -19.66 0.57
CA SER A 125 -6.27 -20.78 1.40
C SER A 125 -4.81 -21.13 1.12
N THR A 126 -4.06 -21.36 2.19
CA THR A 126 -2.76 -22.03 2.16
C THR A 126 -2.89 -23.35 2.91
N GLN A 127 -2.44 -24.44 2.31
CA GLN A 127 -2.71 -25.80 2.76
C GLN A 127 -1.43 -26.61 2.88
N VAL A 128 -1.45 -27.60 3.76
CA VAL A 128 -0.49 -28.72 3.72
C VAL A 128 -1.26 -29.97 3.34
N VAL A 129 -0.79 -30.67 2.31
CA VAL A 129 -1.39 -31.92 1.84
C VAL A 129 -0.40 -33.09 1.96
N ALA A 130 -0.91 -34.31 1.99
CA ALA A 130 -0.08 -35.50 1.98
C ALA A 130 0.62 -35.66 0.62
N GLY A 131 1.95 -35.84 0.62
CA GLY A 131 2.73 -36.11 -0.59
C GLY A 131 2.73 -37.61 -0.98
N SER A 132 2.19 -38.48 -0.13
CA SER A 132 1.98 -39.90 -0.44
C SER A 132 0.71 -40.42 0.25
N GLN A 133 0.27 -41.62 -0.13
CA GLN A 133 -0.87 -42.31 0.51
C GLN A 133 -0.49 -42.96 1.86
N ASN A 134 0.80 -43.03 2.19
CA ASN A 134 1.28 -43.64 3.43
C ASN A 134 1.16 -42.67 4.60
N ALA A 135 0.89 -43.20 5.80
CA ALA A 135 0.88 -42.40 7.03
C ALA A 135 2.26 -41.79 7.36
N GLN A 136 3.33 -42.37 6.84
CA GLN A 136 4.68 -41.82 6.91
C GLN A 136 5.15 -41.45 5.49
N GLY A 137 5.51 -40.18 5.27
CA GLY A 137 5.90 -39.70 3.94
C GLY A 137 6.08 -38.18 3.85
N PRO A 138 6.42 -37.66 2.66
CA PRO A 138 6.54 -36.22 2.46
C PRO A 138 5.19 -35.52 2.63
N VAL A 139 5.23 -34.24 3.00
CA VAL A 139 4.10 -33.33 2.94
C VAL A 139 4.38 -32.20 1.97
N VAL A 140 3.34 -31.64 1.36
CA VAL A 140 3.47 -30.57 0.36
C VAL A 140 2.73 -29.33 0.85
N LEU A 141 3.43 -28.20 0.97
CA LEU A 141 2.86 -26.88 1.22
C LEU A 141 2.35 -26.31 -0.10
N VAL A 142 1.05 -26.00 -0.16
CA VAL A 142 0.36 -25.54 -1.37
C VAL A 142 -0.28 -24.20 -1.08
N GLY A 143 0.07 -23.19 -1.87
CA GLY A 143 -0.44 -21.82 -1.74
C GLY A 143 -1.24 -21.40 -2.96
N ALA A 144 -2.32 -20.68 -2.74
CA ALA A 144 -3.12 -20.09 -3.82
C ALA A 144 -2.78 -18.61 -4.09
N GLY A 145 -1.68 -18.10 -3.51
CA GLY A 145 -1.21 -16.73 -3.69
C GLY A 145 -1.39 -15.80 -2.49
N ASP A 146 -1.48 -16.33 -1.26
CA ASP A 146 -1.50 -15.48 -0.05
C ASP A 146 -0.07 -15.05 0.31
N PRO A 147 0.30 -13.77 0.17
CA PRO A 147 1.63 -13.32 0.58
C PRO A 147 1.72 -13.03 2.08
N ALA A 148 0.60 -13.00 2.81
CA ALA A 148 0.52 -12.52 4.18
C ALA A 148 0.62 -13.62 5.24
N LEU A 149 0.80 -14.90 4.84
CA LEU A 149 1.13 -15.97 5.78
C LEU A 149 2.37 -15.59 6.59
N SER A 150 2.33 -15.69 7.91
CA SER A 150 3.42 -15.19 8.76
C SER A 150 4.20 -16.29 9.48
N ALA A 151 5.52 -16.08 9.58
CA ALA A 151 6.43 -16.84 10.44
C ALA A 151 6.43 -16.35 11.89
N ALA A 152 5.82 -15.19 12.19
CA ALA A 152 5.88 -14.60 13.52
C ALA A 152 5.24 -15.53 14.58
N PRO A 153 5.83 -15.66 15.79
CA PRO A 153 5.29 -16.51 16.85
C PRO A 153 3.86 -16.13 17.26
N PRO A 154 3.07 -17.07 17.81
CA PRO A 154 1.76 -16.77 18.37
C PRO A 154 1.81 -15.61 19.37
N GLY A 155 0.86 -14.67 19.26
CA GLY A 155 0.79 -13.50 20.13
C GLY A 155 1.73 -12.34 19.76
N VAL A 156 2.57 -12.49 18.73
CA VAL A 156 3.43 -11.41 18.21
C VAL A 156 2.75 -10.72 17.04
N ASP A 157 2.70 -9.39 17.07
CA ASP A 157 2.15 -8.59 15.97
C ASP A 157 2.88 -8.86 14.66
N THR A 158 2.12 -8.88 13.57
CA THR A 158 2.59 -9.15 12.21
C THR A 158 2.56 -7.86 11.39
N TRP A 159 3.36 -7.80 10.31
CA TRP A 159 3.27 -6.68 9.37
C TRP A 159 1.87 -6.50 8.80
N TYR A 160 1.27 -7.58 8.29
CA TYR A 160 -0.12 -7.54 7.82
C TYR A 160 -1.07 -7.85 8.96
N ARG A 161 -2.10 -7.02 9.15
CA ARG A 161 -3.12 -7.30 10.16
C ARG A 161 -3.91 -8.55 9.79
N GLY A 162 -4.19 -9.40 10.78
CA GLY A 162 -5.00 -10.61 10.59
C GLY A 162 -4.31 -11.73 9.79
N SER A 163 -2.97 -11.71 9.69
CA SER A 163 -2.20 -12.79 9.08
C SER A 163 -2.50 -14.15 9.71
N ALA A 164 -2.73 -15.14 8.86
CA ALA A 164 -2.60 -16.55 9.25
C ALA A 164 -1.14 -16.86 9.62
N ARG A 165 -0.92 -17.86 10.47
CA ARG A 165 0.43 -18.24 10.90
C ARG A 165 0.80 -19.64 10.42
N ILE A 166 2.07 -19.79 10.07
CA ILE A 166 2.59 -21.10 9.68
C ILE A 166 2.61 -22.10 10.85
N SER A 167 2.68 -21.61 12.09
CA SER A 167 2.53 -22.43 13.30
C SER A 167 1.19 -23.17 13.34
N ASP A 168 0.11 -22.55 12.84
CA ASP A 168 -1.22 -23.16 12.85
C ASP A 168 -1.28 -24.34 11.87
N LEU A 169 -0.57 -24.26 10.75
CA LEU A 169 -0.39 -25.38 9.83
C LEU A 169 0.41 -26.51 10.48
N VAL A 170 1.51 -26.18 11.16
CA VAL A 170 2.35 -27.16 11.89
C VAL A 170 1.52 -27.95 12.91
N GLU A 171 0.71 -27.26 13.71
CA GLU A 171 -0.13 -27.90 14.71
C GLU A 171 -1.20 -28.82 14.09
N GLN A 172 -1.85 -28.37 13.02
CA GLN A 172 -2.82 -29.18 12.30
C GLN A 172 -2.19 -30.43 11.69
N VAL A 173 -1.00 -30.31 11.08
CA VAL A 173 -0.26 -31.47 10.54
C VAL A 173 0.08 -32.46 11.65
N LYS A 174 0.54 -32.00 12.82
CA LYS A 174 0.84 -32.88 13.97
C LYS A 174 -0.40 -33.63 14.47
N ARG A 175 -1.59 -33.03 14.37
CA ARG A 175 -2.88 -33.66 14.73
C ARG A 175 -3.45 -34.56 13.63
N SER A 176 -2.90 -34.52 12.42
CA SER A 176 -3.44 -35.23 11.24
C SER A 176 -3.16 -36.75 11.21
N GLY A 177 -2.34 -37.25 12.15
CA GLY A 177 -1.91 -38.65 12.22
C GLY A 177 -0.84 -39.06 11.21
N VAL A 178 -0.33 -38.12 10.40
CA VAL A 178 0.82 -38.35 9.50
C VAL A 178 2.12 -38.06 10.23
N THR A 179 3.16 -38.84 9.89
CA THR A 179 4.55 -38.61 10.27
C THR A 179 5.31 -38.05 9.05
N PRO A 180 5.49 -36.73 8.95
CA PRO A 180 6.21 -36.11 7.84
C PRO A 180 7.67 -36.58 7.80
N THR A 181 8.18 -36.89 6.60
CA THR A 181 9.60 -37.25 6.39
C THR A 181 10.37 -36.19 5.60
N ALA A 182 9.66 -35.32 4.88
CA ALA A 182 10.21 -34.22 4.10
C ALA A 182 9.11 -33.18 3.85
N VAL A 183 9.51 -31.95 3.52
CA VAL A 183 8.62 -30.88 3.09
C VAL A 183 8.94 -30.50 1.65
N GLN A 184 7.91 -30.47 0.81
CA GLN A 184 7.95 -29.90 -0.52
C GLN A 184 7.07 -28.65 -0.58
N VAL A 185 7.36 -27.74 -1.51
CA VAL A 185 6.56 -26.54 -1.76
C VAL A 185 6.05 -26.57 -3.19
N ASP A 186 4.73 -26.49 -3.36
CA ASP A 186 4.07 -26.41 -4.66
C ASP A 186 3.83 -24.97 -5.05
N THR A 187 4.59 -24.51 -6.06
CA THR A 187 4.49 -23.16 -6.61
C THR A 187 3.68 -23.09 -7.91
N SER A 188 3.15 -24.22 -8.39
CA SER A 188 2.55 -24.38 -9.74
C SER A 188 1.27 -23.58 -9.98
N ALA A 189 0.67 -23.03 -8.92
CA ALA A 189 -0.50 -22.18 -9.01
C ALA A 189 -0.25 -20.88 -9.82
N PHE A 190 0.97 -20.36 -9.82
CA PHE A 190 1.38 -19.22 -10.64
C PHE A 190 2.24 -19.68 -11.83
N SER A 191 2.19 -18.94 -12.93
CA SER A 191 2.95 -19.26 -14.14
C SER A 191 3.73 -18.05 -14.66
N GLY A 192 4.72 -18.34 -15.52
CA GLY A 192 5.59 -17.30 -16.08
C GLY A 192 6.72 -16.90 -15.13
N PRO A 193 7.38 -15.75 -15.39
CA PRO A 193 8.47 -15.27 -14.55
C PRO A 193 7.95 -14.83 -13.17
N THR A 194 8.82 -14.86 -12.17
CA THR A 194 8.55 -14.38 -10.80
C THR A 194 8.86 -12.89 -10.63
N MET A 195 9.47 -12.25 -11.62
CA MET A 195 9.76 -10.82 -11.68
C MET A 195 9.14 -10.23 -12.95
N ALA A 196 8.53 -9.05 -12.85
CA ALA A 196 7.97 -8.39 -14.01
C ALA A 196 9.09 -7.80 -14.90
N GLN A 197 8.77 -7.57 -16.17
CA GLN A 197 9.61 -6.77 -17.04
C GLN A 197 9.74 -5.35 -16.47
N GLY A 198 10.96 -4.79 -16.48
CA GLY A 198 11.23 -3.41 -16.03
C GLY A 198 11.42 -3.25 -14.53
N TRP A 199 11.35 -4.32 -13.74
CA TRP A 199 11.76 -4.30 -12.32
C TRP A 199 13.27 -4.35 -12.18
N ASP A 200 13.82 -3.63 -11.19
CA ASP A 200 15.23 -3.75 -10.80
C ASP A 200 15.39 -4.90 -9.79
N PRO A 201 16.25 -5.90 -10.04
CA PRO A 201 16.54 -6.94 -9.03
C PRO A 201 17.02 -6.38 -7.68
N ALA A 202 17.62 -5.18 -7.64
CA ALA A 202 18.00 -4.50 -6.41
C ALA A 202 16.79 -4.13 -5.53
N ASP A 203 15.59 -4.00 -6.10
CA ASP A 203 14.36 -3.70 -5.36
C ASP A 203 13.96 -4.83 -4.38
N VAL A 204 14.51 -6.04 -4.57
CA VAL A 204 14.40 -7.12 -3.59
C VAL A 204 15.18 -6.77 -2.32
N ASP A 205 16.41 -6.32 -2.49
CA ASP A 205 17.30 -5.96 -1.40
C ASP A 205 16.91 -4.62 -0.75
N ASN A 206 16.25 -3.72 -1.50
CA ASN A 206 15.67 -2.48 -0.99
C ASN A 206 14.37 -2.70 -0.19
N GLY A 207 13.67 -3.82 -0.43
CA GLY A 207 12.48 -4.21 0.34
C GLY A 207 11.15 -3.93 -0.36
N ASP A 208 11.17 -3.49 -1.62
CA ASP A 208 9.99 -3.05 -2.37
C ASP A 208 9.21 -4.22 -2.97
N ILE A 209 9.90 -5.29 -3.38
CA ILE A 209 9.30 -6.51 -3.95
C ILE A 209 10.02 -7.77 -3.49
N ALA A 210 9.40 -8.91 -3.71
CA ALA A 210 10.04 -10.23 -3.70
C ALA A 210 9.67 -10.94 -5.01
N PRO A 211 10.40 -11.99 -5.44
CA PRO A 211 9.91 -12.88 -6.47
C PRO A 211 8.48 -13.33 -6.17
N ILE A 212 7.55 -13.07 -7.09
CA ILE A 212 6.13 -13.34 -6.91
C ILE A 212 5.88 -14.83 -7.12
N GLU A 213 5.71 -15.54 -6.00
CA GLU A 213 5.45 -16.98 -5.97
C GLU A 213 4.05 -17.24 -5.35
N SER A 214 3.44 -18.37 -5.67
CA SER A 214 2.09 -18.70 -5.17
C SER A 214 2.06 -19.13 -3.70
N VAL A 215 3.22 -19.51 -3.17
CA VAL A 215 3.48 -19.67 -1.74
C VAL A 215 4.51 -18.61 -1.35
N MET A 216 4.18 -17.79 -0.37
CA MET A 216 5.13 -16.83 0.20
C MET A 216 4.88 -16.75 1.71
N ILE A 217 5.92 -16.37 2.45
CA ILE A 217 5.82 -16.04 3.87
C ILE A 217 6.23 -14.60 4.08
N ASP A 218 5.43 -13.83 4.82
CA ASP A 218 5.62 -12.42 5.16
C ASP A 218 5.92 -11.52 3.94
N ALA A 219 5.38 -11.86 2.77
CA ALA A 219 5.69 -11.27 1.47
C ALA A 219 7.21 -11.20 1.19
N GLY A 220 7.94 -12.21 1.66
CA GLY A 220 9.38 -12.32 1.58
C GLY A 220 10.15 -11.49 2.60
N ARG A 221 9.54 -10.77 3.55
CA ARG A 221 10.28 -9.98 4.56
C ARG A 221 11.21 -10.89 5.36
N ILE A 222 12.51 -10.58 5.38
CA ILE A 222 13.47 -11.25 6.26
C ILE A 222 13.34 -10.79 7.72
N GLN A 223 12.74 -9.61 7.94
CA GLN A 223 12.38 -9.05 9.24
C GLN A 223 10.86 -8.76 9.21
N PRO A 224 10.02 -9.73 9.60
CA PRO A 224 8.59 -9.72 9.28
C PRO A 224 7.77 -8.65 10.03
N THR A 225 8.37 -7.93 10.97
CA THR A 225 7.70 -6.91 11.80
C THR A 225 8.26 -5.50 11.59
N THR A 226 9.26 -5.31 10.72
CA THR A 226 9.85 -3.99 10.48
C THR A 226 9.27 -3.33 9.22
N VAL A 227 9.10 -2.01 9.27
CA VAL A 227 8.66 -1.20 8.11
C VAL A 227 9.62 -1.37 6.94
N ASN A 228 10.91 -1.22 7.21
CA ASN A 228 11.97 -1.46 6.24
C ASN A 228 12.53 -2.87 6.46
N SER A 229 12.22 -3.78 5.55
CA SER A 229 12.80 -5.12 5.52
C SER A 229 13.23 -5.42 4.10
N ARG A 230 14.48 -5.86 3.94
CA ARG A 230 14.87 -6.55 2.71
C ARG A 230 13.93 -7.72 2.45
N ARG A 231 13.78 -8.09 1.19
CA ARG A 231 13.05 -9.30 0.84
C ARG A 231 13.97 -10.46 0.53
N SER A 232 13.45 -11.65 0.74
CA SER A 232 14.05 -12.88 0.30
C SER A 232 13.89 -13.04 -1.20
N ARG A 233 14.88 -13.71 -1.79
CA ARG A 233 14.86 -14.16 -3.19
C ARG A 233 14.21 -15.53 -3.37
N THR A 234 13.81 -16.19 -2.28
CA THR A 234 13.17 -17.52 -2.32
C THR A 234 11.98 -17.64 -1.34
N PRO A 235 10.99 -16.72 -1.41
CA PRO A 235 9.91 -16.67 -0.41
C PRO A 235 9.09 -17.96 -0.30
N ALA A 236 8.93 -18.74 -1.38
CA ALA A 236 8.27 -20.05 -1.31
C ALA A 236 9.07 -21.08 -0.51
N LEU A 237 10.38 -21.19 -0.78
CA LEU A 237 11.25 -22.09 -0.03
C LEU A 237 11.38 -21.67 1.43
N ASP A 238 11.35 -20.37 1.72
CA ASP A 238 11.35 -19.88 3.11
C ASP A 238 10.11 -20.30 3.88
N ALA A 239 8.93 -20.25 3.25
CA ALA A 239 7.71 -20.79 3.84
C ALA A 239 7.86 -22.30 4.13
N GLY A 240 8.41 -23.07 3.17
CA GLY A 240 8.69 -24.49 3.38
C GLY A 240 9.70 -24.76 4.50
N ARG A 241 10.74 -23.92 4.63
CA ARG A 241 11.74 -23.99 5.70
C ARG A 241 11.12 -23.74 7.07
N GLU A 242 10.25 -22.75 7.21
CA GLU A 242 9.55 -22.48 8.46
C GLU A 242 8.58 -23.62 8.83
N LEU A 243 7.88 -24.21 7.84
CA LEU A 243 7.08 -25.42 8.07
C LEU A 243 7.95 -26.60 8.53
N ALA A 244 9.08 -26.85 7.87
CA ALA A 244 10.01 -27.93 8.22
C ALA A 244 10.56 -27.77 9.64
N LYS A 245 10.98 -26.56 10.03
CA LYS A 245 11.40 -26.24 11.41
C LYS A 245 10.32 -26.62 12.42
N GLY A 246 9.07 -26.18 12.19
CA GLY A 246 7.96 -26.48 13.09
C GLY A 246 7.63 -27.97 13.21
N LEU A 247 7.86 -28.74 12.16
CA LEU A 247 7.69 -30.19 12.12
C LEU A 247 8.89 -30.99 12.66
N GLY A 248 10.00 -30.33 13.00
CA GLY A 248 11.23 -30.99 13.46
C GLY A 248 12.01 -31.68 12.34
N LEU A 249 11.85 -31.22 11.09
CA LEU A 249 12.58 -31.68 9.92
C LEU A 249 13.72 -30.72 9.56
N ASP A 250 14.71 -31.20 8.82
CA ASP A 250 15.80 -30.35 8.33
C ASP A 250 15.30 -29.31 7.31
N PRO A 251 15.38 -28.00 7.61
CA PRO A 251 14.96 -26.96 6.68
C PRO A 251 15.81 -26.90 5.41
N ALA A 252 17.06 -27.37 5.46
CA ALA A 252 17.93 -27.42 4.29
C ALA A 252 17.50 -28.49 3.27
N ALA A 253 16.67 -29.46 3.68
CA ALA A 253 16.17 -30.54 2.82
C ALA A 253 14.84 -30.17 2.09
N VAL A 254 14.32 -28.96 2.30
CA VAL A 254 13.10 -28.48 1.62
C VAL A 254 13.33 -28.33 0.12
N THR A 255 12.38 -28.83 -0.68
CA THR A 255 12.47 -28.79 -2.15
C THR A 255 11.19 -28.25 -2.79
N ILE A 256 11.27 -27.82 -4.04
CA ILE A 256 10.08 -27.56 -4.86
C ILE A 256 9.53 -28.89 -5.35
N GLY A 257 8.20 -29.03 -5.34
CA GLY A 257 7.50 -30.21 -5.83
C GLY A 257 6.10 -29.86 -6.33
N THR A 258 5.30 -30.87 -6.64
CA THR A 258 3.89 -30.68 -7.03
C THR A 258 3.03 -31.59 -6.17
N ALA A 259 1.95 -31.05 -5.64
CA ALA A 259 0.99 -31.81 -4.87
C ALA A 259 0.35 -32.89 -5.76
N PRO A 260 0.25 -34.15 -5.28
CA PRO A 260 -0.50 -35.17 -6.01
C PRO A 260 -1.96 -34.74 -6.22
N SER A 261 -2.52 -35.06 -7.39
CA SER A 261 -3.95 -34.82 -7.65
C SER A 261 -4.80 -35.59 -6.64
N GLY A 262 -5.78 -34.91 -6.03
CA GLY A 262 -6.63 -35.50 -4.99
C GLY A 262 -5.90 -35.80 -3.67
N ALA A 263 -4.73 -35.20 -3.44
CA ALA A 263 -4.00 -35.36 -2.18
C ALA A 263 -4.88 -34.99 -0.96
N ARG A 264 -4.76 -35.78 0.11
CA ARG A 264 -5.49 -35.54 1.35
C ARG A 264 -5.00 -34.25 2.01
N GLN A 265 -5.91 -33.32 2.29
CA GLN A 265 -5.62 -32.13 3.09
C GLN A 265 -5.30 -32.52 4.54
N LEU A 266 -4.15 -32.06 5.03
CA LEU A 266 -3.68 -32.27 6.41
C LEU A 266 -3.90 -31.03 7.27
N ALA A 267 -3.73 -29.85 6.67
CA ALA A 267 -3.88 -28.56 7.34
C ALA A 267 -4.34 -27.49 6.35
N VAL A 268 -5.01 -26.47 6.87
CA VAL A 268 -5.39 -25.28 6.10
C VAL A 268 -5.40 -24.05 7.00
N VAL A 269 -4.97 -22.93 6.44
CA VAL A 269 -5.18 -21.59 6.99
C VAL A 269 -5.70 -20.67 5.89
N GLN A 270 -6.31 -19.55 6.29
CA GLN A 270 -6.88 -18.58 5.36
C GLN A 270 -6.33 -17.18 5.60
N SER A 271 -6.08 -16.46 4.52
CA SER A 271 -5.68 -15.05 4.55
C SER A 271 -6.75 -14.16 5.17
N ALA A 272 -6.41 -12.91 5.47
CA ALA A 272 -7.38 -11.86 5.79
C ALA A 272 -8.40 -11.66 4.65
N PRO A 273 -9.62 -11.15 4.93
CA PRO A 273 -10.59 -10.80 3.88
C PRO A 273 -9.98 -9.89 2.82
N LEU A 274 -10.41 -10.04 1.56
CA LEU A 274 -9.95 -9.21 0.45
C LEU A 274 -9.97 -7.72 0.78
N ILE A 275 -11.04 -7.21 1.39
CA ILE A 275 -11.14 -5.78 1.70
C ILE A 275 -10.03 -5.28 2.64
N GLN A 276 -9.60 -6.13 3.58
CA GLN A 276 -8.48 -5.83 4.46
C GLN A 276 -7.16 -5.88 3.69
N ARG A 277 -6.96 -6.88 2.83
CA ARG A 277 -5.76 -6.99 1.97
C ARG A 277 -5.64 -5.81 1.00
N LEU A 278 -6.75 -5.32 0.46
CA LEU A 278 -6.79 -4.10 -0.35
C LEU A 278 -6.44 -2.86 0.47
N SER A 279 -6.92 -2.74 1.72
CA SER A 279 -6.54 -1.63 2.61
C SER A 279 -5.04 -1.64 2.90
N GLU A 280 -4.47 -2.80 3.26
CA GLU A 280 -3.02 -2.95 3.47
C GLU A 280 -2.23 -2.57 2.20
N MET A 281 -2.68 -3.02 1.02
CA MET A 281 -2.07 -2.69 -0.27
C MET A 281 -2.06 -1.18 -0.54
N MET A 282 -3.18 -0.50 -0.27
CA MET A 282 -3.33 0.91 -0.60
C MET A 282 -2.64 1.83 0.42
N ASP A 283 -2.73 1.51 1.71
CA ASP A 283 -2.12 2.27 2.82
C ASP A 283 -0.60 2.20 2.77
N HIS A 284 -0.04 0.99 2.61
CA HIS A 284 1.41 0.77 2.59
C HIS A 284 1.99 0.78 1.18
N SER A 285 1.16 0.94 0.15
CA SER A 285 1.58 0.88 -1.25
C SER A 285 2.28 -0.44 -1.63
N ASP A 286 1.87 -1.55 -1.02
CA ASP A 286 2.56 -2.85 -1.09
C ASP A 286 2.48 -3.47 -2.50
N ASN A 287 3.64 -3.67 -3.13
CA ASN A 287 3.73 -4.20 -4.50
C ASN A 287 3.36 -5.69 -4.56
N VAL A 288 3.76 -6.49 -3.56
CA VAL A 288 3.50 -7.94 -3.55
C VAL A 288 2.01 -8.22 -3.41
N LEU A 289 1.30 -7.45 -2.57
CA LEU A 289 -0.17 -7.53 -2.49
C LEU A 289 -0.83 -7.16 -3.82
N ALA A 290 -0.37 -6.12 -4.51
CA ALA A 290 -0.93 -5.74 -5.81
C ALA A 290 -0.79 -6.87 -6.84
N GLU A 291 0.38 -7.49 -6.93
CA GLU A 291 0.65 -8.57 -7.89
C GLU A 291 -0.12 -9.86 -7.59
N THR A 292 -0.30 -10.18 -6.30
CA THR A 292 -1.04 -11.39 -5.88
C THR A 292 -2.55 -11.19 -6.02
N ILE A 293 -3.08 -10.03 -5.65
CA ILE A 293 -4.50 -9.69 -5.81
C ILE A 293 -4.88 -9.64 -7.30
N ALA A 294 -4.05 -9.06 -8.16
CA ALA A 294 -4.33 -9.05 -9.60
C ALA A 294 -4.36 -10.47 -10.21
N ARG A 295 -3.58 -11.41 -9.67
CA ARG A 295 -3.65 -12.83 -10.06
C ARG A 295 -4.92 -13.52 -9.55
N GLU A 296 -5.50 -13.11 -8.42
CA GLU A 296 -6.84 -13.56 -8.01
C GLU A 296 -7.90 -13.07 -9.01
N VAL A 297 -7.81 -11.81 -9.45
CA VAL A 297 -8.70 -11.29 -10.51
C VAL A 297 -8.54 -12.10 -11.80
N ALA A 298 -7.31 -12.39 -12.22
CA ALA A 298 -7.04 -13.25 -13.38
C ALA A 298 -7.70 -14.63 -13.24
N ALA A 299 -7.52 -15.29 -12.10
CA ALA A 299 -8.11 -16.60 -11.86
C ALA A 299 -9.64 -16.57 -11.91
N ALA A 300 -10.27 -15.56 -11.30
CA ALA A 300 -11.73 -15.40 -11.27
C ALA A 300 -12.35 -15.22 -12.67
N ILE A 301 -11.54 -14.84 -13.66
CA ILE A 301 -12.00 -14.62 -15.04
C ILE A 301 -11.37 -15.57 -16.04
N ASN A 302 -10.80 -16.69 -15.54
CA ASN A 302 -10.16 -17.73 -16.33
C ASN A 302 -8.99 -17.19 -17.19
N ARG A 303 -8.13 -16.37 -16.61
CA ARG A 303 -6.83 -15.97 -17.16
C ARG A 303 -5.70 -16.66 -16.40
N PRO A 304 -4.54 -16.89 -17.03
CA PRO A 304 -3.37 -17.40 -16.35
C PRO A 304 -2.98 -16.50 -15.17
N ARG A 305 -2.59 -17.11 -14.04
CA ARG A 305 -2.03 -16.39 -12.89
C ARG A 305 -0.55 -16.04 -13.14
N SER A 306 -0.32 -15.17 -14.12
CA SER A 306 0.97 -14.61 -14.52
C SER A 306 0.89 -13.09 -14.56
N PHE A 307 2.01 -12.39 -14.76
CA PHE A 307 1.98 -10.93 -14.93
C PHE A 307 1.09 -10.50 -16.10
N ALA A 308 1.26 -11.11 -17.28
CA ALA A 308 0.46 -10.79 -18.45
C ALA A 308 -1.03 -11.10 -18.25
N GLY A 309 -1.36 -12.24 -17.62
CA GLY A 309 -2.75 -12.60 -17.35
C GLY A 309 -3.40 -11.72 -16.29
N ALA A 310 -2.64 -11.25 -15.29
CA ALA A 310 -3.08 -10.29 -14.30
C ALA A 310 -3.38 -8.92 -14.91
N VAL A 311 -2.47 -8.40 -15.75
CA VAL A 311 -2.68 -7.14 -16.48
C VAL A 311 -3.89 -7.21 -17.41
N ASP A 312 -4.02 -8.29 -18.18
CA ASP A 312 -5.18 -8.52 -19.06
C ASP A 312 -6.48 -8.51 -18.24
N ALA A 313 -6.48 -9.20 -17.09
CA ALA A 313 -7.66 -9.26 -16.26
C ALA A 313 -8.06 -7.92 -15.63
N VAL A 314 -7.08 -7.15 -15.14
CA VAL A 314 -7.30 -5.81 -14.58
C VAL A 314 -7.87 -4.87 -15.65
N THR A 315 -7.22 -4.78 -16.80
CA THR A 315 -7.65 -3.90 -17.90
C THR A 315 -8.99 -4.31 -18.50
N ASN A 316 -9.24 -5.62 -18.65
CA ASN A 316 -10.53 -6.14 -19.12
C ASN A 316 -11.68 -5.74 -18.19
N ARG A 317 -11.48 -5.84 -16.87
CA ARG A 317 -12.52 -5.51 -15.88
C ARG A 317 -12.84 -4.02 -15.84
N LEU A 318 -11.83 -3.17 -15.97
CA LEU A 318 -12.03 -1.73 -16.10
C LEU A 318 -12.77 -1.35 -17.38
N SER A 319 -12.40 -1.95 -18.51
CA SER A 319 -13.10 -1.73 -19.78
C SER A 319 -14.58 -2.16 -19.71
N THR A 320 -14.87 -3.29 -19.05
CA THR A 320 -16.25 -3.74 -18.81
C THR A 320 -17.05 -2.78 -17.93
N ALA A 321 -16.38 -2.03 -17.05
CA ALA A 321 -16.97 -0.97 -16.24
C ALA A 321 -17.02 0.40 -16.95
N HIS A 322 -16.76 0.44 -18.27
CA HIS A 322 -16.73 1.65 -19.10
C HIS A 322 -15.66 2.68 -18.71
N VAL A 323 -14.61 2.24 -18.01
CA VAL A 323 -13.41 3.07 -17.80
C VAL A 323 -12.55 2.98 -19.06
N GLU A 324 -12.21 4.13 -19.65
CA GLU A 324 -11.32 4.19 -20.80
C GLU A 324 -9.89 3.81 -20.41
N THR A 325 -9.33 2.81 -21.10
CA THR A 325 -7.94 2.37 -20.94
C THR A 325 -7.13 2.56 -22.23
N ALA A 326 -7.59 3.44 -23.12
CA ALA A 326 -6.86 3.76 -24.35
C ALA A 326 -5.51 4.41 -24.01
N GLY A 327 -4.43 3.93 -24.62
CA GLY A 327 -3.07 4.39 -24.32
C GLY A 327 -2.43 3.75 -23.08
N ALA A 328 -3.17 2.94 -22.31
CA ALA A 328 -2.60 2.15 -21.23
C ALA A 328 -1.71 1.02 -21.79
N ARG A 329 -0.48 0.92 -21.28
CA ARG A 329 0.41 -0.22 -21.51
C ARG A 329 1.00 -0.61 -20.16
N LEU A 330 0.53 -1.73 -19.61
CA LEU A 330 0.99 -2.25 -18.33
C LEU A 330 1.74 -3.56 -18.54
N VAL A 331 2.76 -3.78 -17.73
CA VAL A 331 3.49 -5.07 -17.65
C VAL A 331 3.45 -5.66 -16.25
N ASP A 332 3.00 -4.87 -15.26
CA ASP A 332 2.70 -5.33 -13.91
C ASP A 332 1.38 -4.71 -13.39
N SER A 333 0.98 -5.07 -12.18
CA SER A 333 -0.26 -4.59 -11.52
C SER A 333 0.02 -3.67 -10.33
N SER A 334 1.28 -3.37 -10.05
CA SER A 334 1.74 -2.59 -8.91
C SER A 334 2.17 -1.18 -9.30
N GLY A 335 2.54 -0.95 -10.56
CA GLY A 335 3.16 0.26 -11.05
C GLY A 335 4.64 0.38 -10.74
N LEU A 336 5.32 -0.70 -10.33
CA LEU A 336 6.77 -0.64 -10.05
C LEU A 336 7.58 -0.62 -11.34
N SER A 337 7.11 -1.29 -12.39
CA SER A 337 7.78 -1.31 -13.67
C SER A 337 7.89 0.07 -14.28
N VAL A 338 9.12 0.43 -14.69
CA VAL A 338 9.38 1.66 -15.45
C VAL A 338 8.81 1.61 -16.88
N ASP A 339 8.35 0.44 -17.32
CA ASP A 339 7.74 0.22 -18.64
C ASP A 339 6.22 0.43 -18.65
N ASP A 340 5.60 0.57 -17.48
CA ASP A 340 4.18 0.89 -17.36
C ASP A 340 3.90 2.29 -17.90
N GLN A 341 2.77 2.44 -18.59
CA GLN A 341 2.28 3.70 -19.13
C GLN A 341 0.76 3.79 -18.88
N LEU A 342 0.33 4.86 -18.24
CA LEU A 342 -1.08 5.21 -18.05
C LEU A 342 -1.29 6.69 -18.39
N THR A 343 -2.53 7.05 -18.67
CA THR A 343 -2.93 8.44 -18.89
C THR A 343 -3.62 9.00 -17.65
N ALA A 344 -3.51 10.31 -17.42
CA ALA A 344 -4.24 10.95 -16.32
C ALA A 344 -5.76 10.77 -16.51
N LYS A 345 -6.21 10.72 -17.77
CA LYS A 345 -7.59 10.40 -18.12
C LYS A 345 -8.04 9.02 -17.62
N THR A 346 -7.20 7.99 -17.77
CA THR A 346 -7.51 6.63 -17.30
C THR A 346 -7.61 6.61 -15.77
N LEU A 347 -6.61 7.17 -15.08
CA LEU A 347 -6.55 7.19 -13.62
C LEU A 347 -7.71 7.97 -13.00
N ASP A 348 -8.00 9.17 -13.50
CA ASP A 348 -9.14 9.97 -13.06
C ASP A 348 -10.46 9.26 -13.39
N GLY A 349 -10.57 8.60 -14.55
CA GLY A 349 -11.75 7.82 -14.93
C GLY A 349 -12.10 6.70 -13.93
N VAL A 350 -11.10 6.01 -13.37
CA VAL A 350 -11.35 4.99 -12.33
C VAL A 350 -11.92 5.63 -11.06
N VAL A 351 -11.34 6.75 -10.60
CA VAL A 351 -11.78 7.41 -9.36
C VAL A 351 -13.10 8.14 -9.56
N GLN A 352 -13.33 8.74 -10.73
CA GLN A 352 -14.63 9.31 -11.10
C GLN A 352 -15.69 8.22 -11.07
N ALA A 353 -15.44 7.03 -11.64
CA ALA A 353 -16.41 5.94 -11.59
C ALA A 353 -16.76 5.57 -10.14
N ALA A 354 -15.76 5.51 -9.26
CA ALA A 354 -15.98 5.23 -7.84
C ALA A 354 -16.75 6.33 -7.09
N ALA A 355 -16.46 7.60 -7.37
CA ALA A 355 -17.04 8.77 -6.71
C ALA A 355 -18.42 9.15 -7.25
N GLY A 356 -18.61 8.99 -8.55
CA GLY A 356 -19.83 9.32 -9.27
C GLY A 356 -20.98 8.36 -9.01
N PRO A 357 -22.18 8.70 -9.52
CA PRO A 357 -23.41 7.95 -9.24
C PRO A 357 -23.47 6.59 -9.97
N ASP A 358 -22.70 6.40 -11.04
CA ASP A 358 -22.96 5.35 -12.02
C ASP A 358 -22.36 3.98 -11.67
N GLN A 359 -21.31 3.91 -10.84
CA GLN A 359 -20.63 2.65 -10.47
C GLN A 359 -20.56 2.43 -8.95
N PRO A 360 -21.69 2.21 -8.25
CA PRO A 360 -21.72 2.04 -6.80
C PRO A 360 -20.90 0.85 -6.29
N ALA A 361 -20.65 -0.17 -7.14
CA ALA A 361 -19.77 -1.30 -6.81
C ALA A 361 -18.34 -0.86 -6.45
N LEU A 362 -17.87 0.23 -7.07
CA LEU A 362 -16.54 0.82 -6.85
C LEU A 362 -16.47 1.77 -5.67
N ARG A 363 -17.59 2.13 -5.02
CA ARG A 363 -17.62 3.16 -3.96
C ARG A 363 -16.64 2.88 -2.82
N ALA A 364 -16.42 1.59 -2.50
CA ALA A 364 -15.46 1.16 -1.48
C ALA A 364 -14.00 1.55 -1.81
N LEU A 365 -13.66 1.81 -3.08
CA LEU A 365 -12.33 2.30 -3.46
C LEU A 365 -11.96 3.61 -2.75
N LEU A 366 -12.93 4.49 -2.51
CA LEU A 366 -12.71 5.78 -1.86
C LEU A 366 -12.33 5.65 -0.39
N ASP A 367 -12.72 4.56 0.26
CA ASP A 367 -12.37 4.26 1.64
C ASP A 367 -11.01 3.55 1.76
N LEU A 368 -10.50 3.02 0.65
CA LEU A 368 -9.17 2.41 0.57
C LEU A 368 -8.07 3.44 0.28
N LEU A 369 -8.42 4.65 -0.16
CA LEU A 369 -7.43 5.68 -0.47
C LEU A 369 -6.85 6.29 0.82
N PRO A 370 -5.51 6.39 0.95
CA PRO A 370 -4.86 7.10 2.05
C PRO A 370 -5.39 8.52 2.22
N ILE A 371 -5.46 9.00 3.46
CA ILE A 371 -5.99 10.32 3.81
C ILE A 371 -4.83 11.27 4.11
N ALA A 372 -4.83 12.45 3.47
CA ALA A 372 -3.90 13.55 3.77
C ALA A 372 -3.88 13.88 5.26
N GLY A 373 -2.70 13.83 5.88
CA GLY A 373 -2.53 14.10 7.30
C GLY A 373 -3.14 13.05 8.24
N GLY A 374 -3.54 11.87 7.71
CA GLY A 374 -4.33 10.91 8.48
C GLY A 374 -3.90 9.45 8.35
N SER A 375 -3.60 8.95 7.15
CA SER A 375 -3.28 7.53 6.95
C SER A 375 -2.35 7.26 5.77
N GLY A 376 -1.77 6.05 5.79
CA GLY A 376 -0.96 5.50 4.70
C GLY A 376 0.19 6.43 4.28
N THR A 377 0.52 6.41 3.00
CA THR A 377 1.58 7.24 2.39
C THR A 377 1.30 8.75 2.37
N LEU A 378 0.16 9.18 2.91
CA LEU A 378 -0.22 10.57 3.07
C LEU A 378 -0.26 11.03 4.53
N GLY A 379 0.03 10.13 5.49
CA GLY A 379 -0.11 10.38 6.93
C GLY A 379 0.62 11.63 7.43
N ASP A 380 1.83 11.89 6.91
CA ASP A 380 2.65 13.04 7.29
C ASP A 380 2.66 14.16 6.24
N ARG A 381 1.81 14.07 5.20
CA ARG A 381 1.73 15.04 4.10
C ARG A 381 0.60 16.02 4.31
N PHE A 382 0.77 17.24 3.79
CA PHE A 382 -0.21 18.34 3.88
C PHE A 382 -0.47 18.88 5.29
N LEU A 383 0.47 18.67 6.23
CA LEU A 383 0.38 19.08 7.64
C LEU A 383 1.06 20.44 7.94
N ASP A 384 1.16 21.35 6.97
CA ASP A 384 1.86 22.63 7.17
C ASP A 384 1.17 23.51 8.23
N ALA A 385 1.78 23.54 9.42
CA ALA A 385 1.33 24.29 10.59
C ALA A 385 1.36 25.81 10.40
N ALA A 386 2.11 26.33 9.40
CA ALA A 386 2.17 27.77 9.14
C ALA A 386 0.88 28.31 8.50
N THR A 387 0.06 27.44 7.91
CA THR A 387 -1.16 27.86 7.18
C THR A 387 -2.46 27.51 7.88
N ASP A 388 -2.48 26.51 8.77
CA ASP A 388 -3.71 25.92 9.37
C ASP A 388 -4.79 25.58 8.30
N ARG A 389 -4.36 25.45 7.04
CA ARG A 389 -5.20 25.52 5.84
C ARG A 389 -4.54 24.72 4.73
N GLY A 390 -4.66 23.41 4.79
CA GLY A 390 -4.30 22.48 3.71
C GLY A 390 -5.39 21.44 3.52
N PRO A 391 -5.27 20.57 2.51
CA PRO A 391 -6.27 19.54 2.24
C PRO A 391 -6.22 18.35 3.24
N ALA A 392 -5.55 18.48 4.39
CA ALA A 392 -5.52 17.45 5.43
C ALA A 392 -6.95 17.08 5.87
N GLY A 393 -7.25 15.77 5.88
CA GLY A 393 -8.59 15.22 6.12
C GLY A 393 -9.57 15.36 4.96
N TRP A 394 -9.32 16.25 3.98
CA TRP A 394 -10.20 16.55 2.85
C TRP A 394 -9.76 15.91 1.53
N LEU A 395 -8.49 15.50 1.43
CA LEU A 395 -7.93 14.77 0.31
C LEU A 395 -7.72 13.31 0.68
N ARG A 396 -8.23 12.43 -0.19
CA ARG A 396 -7.91 11.00 -0.16
C ARG A 396 -7.30 10.61 -1.49
N ALA A 397 -6.08 10.09 -1.51
CA ALA A 397 -5.42 9.77 -2.77
C ALA A 397 -4.38 8.67 -2.64
N LYS A 398 -4.21 7.93 -3.73
CA LYS A 398 -3.07 7.03 -3.90
C LYS A 398 -1.88 7.81 -4.42
N THR A 399 -0.75 7.61 -3.78
CA THR A 399 0.55 8.17 -4.20
C THR A 399 1.30 7.19 -5.11
N GLY A 400 2.15 7.74 -5.98
CA GLY A 400 3.19 6.99 -6.67
C GLY A 400 4.52 7.76 -6.69
N SER A 401 5.62 7.02 -6.55
CA SER A 401 6.97 7.56 -6.62
C SER A 401 7.92 6.51 -7.19
N LEU A 402 8.68 6.91 -8.20
CA LEU A 402 9.91 6.25 -8.68
C LEU A 402 10.96 7.35 -8.91
N THR A 403 12.16 6.97 -9.34
CA THR A 403 13.18 7.96 -9.74
C THR A 403 12.63 8.92 -10.80
N ALA A 404 12.60 10.22 -10.49
CA ALA A 404 12.06 11.28 -11.35
C ALA A 404 10.58 11.10 -11.79
N VAL A 405 9.81 10.27 -11.07
CA VAL A 405 8.38 10.07 -11.31
C VAL A 405 7.60 10.33 -10.03
N ASN A 406 6.60 11.20 -10.10
CA ASN A 406 5.65 11.47 -9.02
C ASN A 406 4.23 11.42 -9.56
N SER A 407 3.33 10.83 -8.80
CA SER A 407 1.92 10.75 -9.18
C SER A 407 1.00 10.77 -7.97
N LEU A 408 -0.19 11.32 -8.18
CA LEU A 408 -1.22 11.44 -7.16
C LEU A 408 -2.59 11.36 -7.83
N VAL A 409 -3.42 10.42 -7.39
CA VAL A 409 -4.77 10.20 -7.94
C VAL A 409 -5.75 9.99 -6.80
N GLY A 410 -6.90 10.65 -6.85
CA GLY A 410 -7.86 10.53 -5.77
C GLY A 410 -9.02 11.50 -5.83
N VAL A 411 -9.59 11.73 -4.66
CA VAL A 411 -10.72 12.65 -4.43
C VAL A 411 -10.31 13.76 -3.48
N LEU A 412 -10.94 14.92 -3.68
CA LEU A 412 -10.77 16.09 -2.86
C LEU A 412 -12.12 16.75 -2.64
N THR A 413 -12.45 17.09 -1.40
CA THR A 413 -13.57 17.99 -1.11
C THR A 413 -13.02 19.41 -0.99
N ASP A 414 -13.40 20.31 -1.89
CA ASP A 414 -12.93 21.69 -1.88
C ASP A 414 -13.62 22.53 -0.78
N ARG A 415 -13.28 23.81 -0.67
CA ARG A 415 -13.86 24.70 0.34
C ARG A 415 -15.33 25.08 0.13
N SER A 416 -15.90 24.92 -1.07
CA SER A 416 -17.34 25.08 -1.27
C SER A 416 -18.11 23.83 -0.80
N GLY A 417 -17.37 22.75 -0.49
CA GLY A 417 -17.94 21.44 -0.23
C GLY A 417 -18.26 20.73 -1.54
N ARG A 418 -17.55 20.97 -2.65
CA ARG A 418 -17.72 20.17 -3.86
C ARG A 418 -16.70 19.03 -3.87
N VAL A 419 -17.17 17.82 -4.18
CA VAL A 419 -16.28 16.66 -4.35
C VAL A 419 -15.76 16.65 -5.79
N LEU A 420 -14.44 16.69 -5.91
CA LEU A 420 -13.71 16.62 -7.16
C LEU A 420 -12.91 15.31 -7.21
N THR A 421 -12.77 14.72 -8.39
CA THR A 421 -11.77 13.68 -8.63
C THR A 421 -10.63 14.26 -9.45
N PHE A 422 -9.44 13.69 -9.28
CA PHE A 422 -8.27 14.13 -10.00
C PHE A 422 -7.26 13.02 -10.21
N ALA A 423 -6.45 13.18 -11.25
CA ALA A 423 -5.22 12.44 -11.44
C ALA A 423 -4.12 13.37 -11.94
N PHE A 424 -2.95 13.28 -11.32
CA PHE A 424 -1.75 13.97 -11.74
C PHE A 424 -0.59 12.99 -11.89
N LEU A 425 0.12 13.10 -13.01
CA LEU A 425 1.29 12.31 -13.41
C LEU A 425 2.41 13.29 -13.74
N SER A 426 3.57 13.11 -13.14
CA SER A 426 4.77 13.92 -13.36
C SER A 426 5.94 12.99 -13.62
N ASN A 427 6.46 13.05 -14.85
CA ASN A 427 7.67 12.34 -15.27
C ASN A 427 8.78 13.34 -15.56
N ASP A 428 10.03 12.87 -15.58
CA ASP A 428 11.21 13.74 -15.70
C ASP A 428 11.19 14.85 -14.62
N ALA A 429 10.65 14.52 -13.45
CA ALA A 429 10.42 15.46 -12.37
C ALA A 429 11.73 15.95 -11.76
N GLY A 430 11.75 17.23 -11.38
CA GLY A 430 12.85 17.82 -10.64
C GLY A 430 12.96 17.30 -9.19
N PRO A 431 13.99 17.70 -8.44
CA PRO A 431 14.22 17.22 -7.06
C PRO A 431 13.06 17.54 -6.11
N ASN A 432 12.25 18.57 -6.40
CA ASN A 432 11.07 18.93 -5.60
C ASN A 432 9.75 18.50 -6.26
N GLY A 433 9.76 17.56 -7.21
CA GLY A 433 8.56 17.16 -7.97
C GLY A 433 7.38 16.73 -7.10
N ARG A 434 7.64 16.01 -5.99
CA ARG A 434 6.60 15.66 -5.01
C ARG A 434 5.95 16.89 -4.36
N ASN A 435 6.76 17.86 -3.96
CA ASN A 435 6.25 19.08 -3.31
C ASN A 435 5.47 19.94 -4.30
N ALA A 436 5.92 20.03 -5.56
CA ALA A 436 5.18 20.72 -6.62
C ALA A 436 3.82 20.03 -6.91
N MET A 437 3.78 18.70 -6.88
CA MET A 437 2.55 17.92 -6.97
C MET A 437 1.59 18.20 -5.80
N ASP A 438 2.12 18.30 -4.58
CA ASP A 438 1.34 18.64 -3.39
C ASP A 438 0.82 20.08 -3.43
N ALA A 439 1.58 21.01 -4.05
CA ALA A 439 1.11 22.36 -4.28
C ALA A 439 -0.08 22.42 -5.25
N LEU A 440 -0.10 21.58 -6.31
CA LEU A 440 -1.26 21.43 -7.20
C LEU A 440 -2.51 21.00 -6.42
N ALA A 441 -2.40 19.90 -5.67
CA ALA A 441 -3.51 19.36 -4.90
C ALA A 441 -3.99 20.33 -3.80
N THR A 442 -3.06 21.00 -3.13
CA THR A 442 -3.36 22.03 -2.12
C THR A 442 -4.08 23.22 -2.76
N LYS A 443 -3.64 23.66 -3.94
CA LYS A 443 -4.27 24.79 -4.63
C LYS A 443 -5.68 24.46 -5.10
N LEU A 444 -5.91 23.23 -5.56
CA LEU A 444 -7.25 22.75 -5.93
C LEU A 444 -8.23 22.80 -4.75
N TRP A 445 -7.78 22.53 -3.53
CA TRP A 445 -8.63 22.59 -2.34
C TRP A 445 -9.17 23.99 -2.07
N PHE A 446 -8.32 25.00 -2.27
CA PHE A 446 -8.68 26.41 -2.07
C PHE A 446 -9.62 26.98 -3.11
N CYS A 447 -9.86 26.27 -4.21
CA CYS A 447 -10.31 26.89 -5.45
C CYS A 447 -11.59 27.70 -5.24
N GLY A 448 -12.68 27.13 -4.67
CA GLY A 448 -13.95 27.86 -4.54
C GLY A 448 -14.30 28.63 -5.82
N CYS A 449 -13.96 28.03 -6.97
CA CYS A 449 -13.59 28.71 -8.21
C CYS A 449 -14.83 28.97 -9.07
N GLY A 450 -15.87 29.56 -8.46
CA GLY A 450 -17.13 29.94 -9.11
C GLY A 450 -16.93 30.88 -10.29
#